data_AF-A0ABD1H055-F1
#
_entry.id   AF-A0ABD1H055-F1
#
_cell.length_a   1.000
_cell.length_b   1.000
_cell.length_c   1.000
_cell.angle_alpha   90.00
_cell.angle_beta   90.00
_cell.angle_gamma   90.00
#
_symmetry.space_group_name_H-M   'P 1'
#
loop_
_entity.id
_entity.type
_entity.pdbx_description
1 polymer ?
#
loop_
_entity_poly.entity_id
_entity_poly.type
_entity_poly.pdbx_seq_one_letter_code
_entity_poly.pdbx_strand_id
1 'polypeptide(L)'
;METEGFAIYDAMMQLKNEIHTVAVGAAIGQACLLLSAGSKGKRFMMPHAKAMIQQPRVPSSGLMPASDVLIRAKEVIINRDNLVKLLAKHTGNSEET
;
A
#
# COMPACT_ATOMS: atom_id res chain seq x y z
N MET A 1 3.63 -2.95 11.85
CA MET A 1 3.87 -3.90 10.76
C MET A 1 2.74 -3.68 9.79
N GLU A 2 3.08 -3.51 8.52
CA GLU A 2 2.12 -3.22 7.44
C GLU A 2 2.18 -4.39 6.45
N THR A 3 2.10 -5.61 6.95
CA THR A 3 2.24 -6.84 6.15
C THR A 3 0.90 -7.34 5.65
N GLU A 4 -0.18 -6.99 6.35
CA GLU A 4 -1.54 -7.43 6.09
C GLU A 4 -2.06 -6.91 4.76
N GLY A 5 -1.78 -5.64 4.44
CA GLY A 5 -2.15 -5.07 3.14
C GLY A 5 -1.44 -5.75 1.97
N PHE A 6 -0.17 -6.13 2.15
CA PHE A 6 0.56 -6.90 1.12
C PHE A 6 0.04 -8.33 0.98
N ALA A 7 -0.34 -8.98 2.09
CA ALA A 7 -0.94 -10.31 2.03
C ALA A 7 -2.27 -10.31 1.25
N ILE A 8 -3.14 -9.31 1.48
CA ILE A 8 -4.38 -9.16 0.72
C ILE A 8 -4.07 -8.87 -0.76
N TYR A 9 -3.10 -8.00 -1.03
CA TYR A 9 -2.66 -7.71 -2.38
C TYR A 9 -2.19 -8.96 -3.12
N ASP A 10 -1.36 -9.78 -2.49
CA ASP A 10 -0.85 -11.01 -3.09
C ASP A 10 -1.98 -12.01 -3.36
N ALA A 11 -2.93 -12.13 -2.45
CA ALA A 11 -4.13 -12.93 -2.68
C ALA A 11 -4.93 -12.40 -3.89
N MET A 12 -5.12 -11.08 -4.01
CA MET A 12 -5.76 -10.46 -5.18
C MET A 12 -5.03 -10.81 -6.48
N MET A 13 -3.70 -10.80 -6.49
CA MET A 13 -2.91 -11.11 -7.70
C MET A 13 -2.91 -12.59 -8.08
N GLN A 14 -3.17 -13.50 -7.14
CA GLN A 14 -3.25 -14.94 -7.40
C GLN A 14 -4.61 -15.40 -7.94
N LEU A 15 -5.66 -14.61 -7.71
CA LEU A 15 -7.00 -14.93 -8.19
C LEU A 15 -7.07 -14.77 -9.73
N LYS A 16 -7.72 -15.73 -10.39
CA LYS A 16 -7.99 -15.66 -11.84
C LYS A 16 -9.15 -14.74 -12.19
N ASN A 17 -9.99 -14.43 -11.21
CA ASN A 17 -11.21 -13.66 -11.37
C ASN A 17 -10.89 -12.17 -11.47
N GLU A 18 -11.71 -11.42 -12.20
CA GLU A 18 -11.64 -9.96 -12.16
C GLU A 18 -12.03 -9.45 -10.77
N ILE A 19 -11.29 -8.45 -10.28
CA ILE A 19 -11.52 -7.88 -8.95
C ILE A 19 -11.98 -6.44 -9.11
N HIS A 20 -13.20 -6.19 -8.64
CA HIS A 20 -13.78 -4.87 -8.61
C HIS A 20 -13.46 -4.22 -7.26
N THR A 21 -12.89 -3.02 -7.30
CA THR A 21 -12.57 -2.26 -6.09
C THR A 21 -13.45 -1.01 -6.03
N VAL A 22 -14.00 -0.72 -4.86
CA VAL A 22 -14.84 0.45 -4.64
C VAL A 22 -14.42 1.13 -3.35
N ALA A 23 -13.92 2.37 -3.44
CA ALA A 23 -13.63 3.16 -2.26
C ALA A 23 -14.92 3.78 -1.71
N VAL A 24 -15.23 3.47 -0.46
CA VAL A 24 -16.32 4.08 0.31
C VAL A 24 -15.70 4.79 1.51
N GLY A 25 -15.92 6.11 1.62
CA GLY A 25 -15.35 6.93 2.69
C GLY A 25 -13.87 7.25 2.47
N ALA A 26 -12.96 6.32 2.77
CA ALA A 26 -11.53 6.56 2.66
C ALA A 26 -10.71 5.30 2.33
N ALA A 27 -9.74 5.44 1.44
CA ALA A 27 -8.70 4.45 1.12
C ALA A 27 -7.33 5.10 1.34
N ILE A 28 -6.73 4.87 2.51
CA ILE A 28 -5.48 5.53 2.95
C ILE A 28 -4.36 4.50 3.11
N GLY A 29 -3.14 4.85 2.67
CA GLY A 29 -1.97 3.99 2.77
C GLY A 29 -2.15 2.69 1.98
N GLN A 30 -2.08 1.54 2.67
CA GLN A 30 -2.26 0.24 2.03
C GLN A 30 -3.66 0.04 1.43
N ALA A 31 -4.70 0.67 1.99
CA ALA A 31 -6.03 0.60 1.38
C ALA A 31 -6.07 1.33 0.02
N CYS A 32 -5.25 2.37 -0.16
CA CYS A 32 -5.08 3.03 -1.46
C CYS A 32 -4.40 2.10 -2.47
N LEU A 33 -3.40 1.30 -2.03
CA LEU A 33 -2.80 0.26 -2.86
C LEU A 33 -3.85 -0.78 -3.29
N LEU A 34 -4.62 -1.33 -2.33
CA LEU A 34 -5.64 -2.34 -2.64
C LEU A 34 -6.71 -1.79 -3.60
N LEU A 35 -7.14 -0.54 -3.41
CA LEU A 35 -8.05 0.14 -4.34
C LEU A 35 -7.46 0.17 -5.76
N SER A 36 -6.19 0.56 -5.88
CA SER A 36 -5.51 0.64 -7.18
C SER A 36 -5.27 -0.73 -7.83
N ALA A 37 -5.15 -1.79 -7.03
CA ALA A 37 -4.83 -3.14 -7.47
C ALA A 37 -6.02 -3.90 -8.09
N GLY A 38 -7.23 -3.33 -8.05
CA GLY A 38 -8.38 -3.86 -8.77
C GLY A 38 -8.14 -3.91 -10.29
N SER A 39 -8.90 -4.75 -10.99
CA SER A 39 -8.81 -4.90 -12.44
C SER A 39 -8.97 -3.54 -13.14
N LYS A 40 -8.11 -3.26 -14.14
CA LYS A 40 -8.11 -1.98 -14.86
C LYS A 40 -9.49 -1.71 -15.46
N GLY A 41 -10.04 -0.51 -15.19
CA GLY A 41 -11.41 -0.14 -15.59
C GLY A 41 -12.52 -0.60 -14.64
N LYS A 42 -12.20 -1.35 -13.58
CA LYS A 42 -13.13 -1.83 -12.54
C LYS A 42 -12.80 -1.27 -11.14
N ARG A 43 -12.16 -0.10 -11.10
CA ARG A 43 -11.74 0.59 -9.88
C ARG A 43 -12.56 1.86 -9.73
N PHE A 44 -13.38 1.92 -8.69
CA PHE A 44 -14.37 2.97 -8.49
C PHE A 44 -14.17 3.68 -7.17
N MET A 45 -14.62 4.93 -7.09
CA MET A 45 -14.67 5.70 -5.85
C MET A 45 -16.02 6.39 -5.76
N MET A 46 -16.62 6.39 -4.58
CA MET A 46 -17.83 7.18 -4.34
C MET A 46 -17.53 8.69 -4.43
N PRO A 47 -18.50 9.55 -4.76
CA PRO A 47 -18.27 10.98 -5.04
C PRO A 47 -17.55 11.77 -3.94
N HIS A 48 -17.68 11.34 -2.69
CA HIS A 48 -17.06 11.98 -1.53
C HIS A 48 -15.97 11.12 -0.87
N ALA A 49 -15.60 10.01 -1.49
CA ALA A 49 -14.53 9.16 -0.98
C ALA A 49 -13.16 9.81 -1.20
N LYS A 50 -12.22 9.56 -0.29
CA LYS A 50 -10.83 10.04 -0.41
C LYS A 50 -9.87 8.88 -0.62
N ALA A 51 -8.92 9.06 -1.52
CA ALA A 51 -7.76 8.20 -1.65
C ALA A 51 -6.51 8.99 -1.23
N MET A 52 -5.68 8.42 -0.38
CA MET A 52 -4.46 9.08 0.09
C MET A 52 -3.33 8.08 0.16
N ILE A 53 -2.26 8.37 -0.56
CA ILE A 53 -1.00 7.64 -0.42
C ILE A 53 -0.36 8.11 0.89
N GLN A 54 -0.11 7.18 1.79
CA GLN A 54 0.55 7.45 3.06
C GLN A 54 1.82 6.61 3.14
N GLN A 55 2.95 7.28 3.39
CA GLN A 55 4.24 6.61 3.53
C GLN A 55 4.27 5.79 4.84
N PRO A 56 4.82 4.56 4.80
CA PRO A 56 5.12 3.78 5.99
C PRO A 56 6.00 4.57 6.96
N ARG A 57 5.77 4.41 8.27
CA ARG A 57 6.52 5.14 9.30
C ARG A 57 7.20 4.18 10.25
N VAL A 58 8.43 4.53 10.65
CA VAL A 58 9.12 3.85 11.75
C VAL A 58 8.40 4.22 13.06
N PRO A 59 7.95 3.24 13.87
CA PRO A 59 7.39 3.52 15.19
C PRO A 59 8.42 4.21 16.09
N SER A 60 7.97 4.92 17.13
CA SER A 60 8.88 5.53 18.10
C SER A 60 9.90 4.52 18.64
N SER A 61 11.17 4.88 18.61
CA SER A 61 12.28 4.00 18.97
C SER A 61 12.45 3.81 20.49
N GLY A 62 11.87 4.67 21.33
CA GLY A 62 11.88 4.52 22.80
C GLY A 62 13.24 4.11 23.39
N LEU A 63 13.22 3.11 24.27
CA LEU A 63 14.41 2.46 24.88
C LEU A 63 14.85 1.20 24.09
N MET A 64 14.53 1.12 22.80
CA MET A 64 14.85 -0.05 21.98
C MET A 64 16.36 -0.11 21.65
N PRO A 65 16.98 -1.31 21.64
CA PRO A 65 18.38 -1.45 21.26
C PRO A 65 18.67 -0.86 19.88
N ALA A 66 19.86 -0.24 19.72
CA ALA A 66 20.25 0.41 18.47
C ALA A 66 20.22 -0.54 17.26
N SER A 67 20.56 -1.82 17.46
CA SER A 67 20.46 -2.87 16.44
C SER A 67 19.04 -3.05 15.91
N ASP A 68 18.06 -3.07 16.82
CA ASP A 68 16.66 -3.33 16.50
C ASP A 68 16.02 -2.10 15.84
N VAL A 69 16.41 -0.90 16.27
CA VAL A 69 16.06 0.36 15.59
C VAL A 69 16.55 0.33 14.15
N LEU A 70 17.80 -0.08 13.91
CA LEU A 70 18.36 -0.16 12.56
C LEU A 70 17.63 -1.20 11.69
N ILE A 71 17.35 -2.38 12.23
CA ILE A 71 16.64 -3.45 11.51
C ILE A 71 15.24 -2.96 11.10
N ARG A 72 14.52 -2.35 12.04
CA ARG A 72 13.15 -1.88 11.80
C ARG A 72 13.10 -0.68 10.84
N ALA A 73 14.09 0.21 10.90
CA ALA A 73 14.23 1.29 9.93
C ALA A 73 14.45 0.75 8.51
N LYS A 74 15.32 -0.26 8.34
CA LYS A 74 15.54 -0.92 7.04
C LYS A 74 14.27 -1.57 6.52
N GLU A 75 13.53 -2.27 7.37
CA GLU A 75 12.27 -2.91 6.99
C GLU A 75 11.22 -1.89 6.50
N VAL A 76 11.10 -0.74 7.18
CA VAL A 76 10.18 0.33 6.76
C VAL A 76 10.56 0.91 5.40
N ILE A 77 11.86 1.10 5.12
CA ILE A 77 12.33 1.56 3.80
C ILE A 77 11.97 0.54 2.72
N ILE A 78 12.20 -0.76 2.97
CA ILE A 78 11.85 -1.81 2.01
C ILE A 78 10.33 -1.81 1.73
N ASN A 79 9.51 -1.71 2.77
CA ASN A 79 8.05 -1.66 2.63
C ASN A 79 7.59 -0.42 1.87
N ARG A 80 8.22 0.73 2.13
CA ARG A 80 8.00 1.98 1.41
C ARG A 80 8.27 1.82 -0.09
N ASP A 81 9.43 1.27 -0.42
CA ASP A 81 9.87 1.08 -1.82
C ASP A 81 8.93 0.13 -2.55
N ASN A 82 8.56 -0.98 -1.91
CA ASN A 82 7.58 -1.91 -2.44
C ASN A 82 6.21 -1.25 -2.68
N LEU A 83 5.71 -0.47 -1.72
CA LEU A 83 4.45 0.25 -1.86
C LEU A 83 4.47 1.21 -3.07
N VAL A 84 5.54 2.01 -3.20
CA VAL A 84 5.71 2.95 -4.32
C VAL A 84 5.75 2.22 -5.65
N LYS A 85 6.55 1.15 -5.76
CA LYS A 85 6.67 0.32 -6.96
C LYS A 85 5.33 -0.30 -7.37
N LEU A 86 4.57 -0.83 -6.41
CA LEU A 86 3.26 -1.44 -6.70
C LEU A 86 2.22 -0.38 -7.10
N LEU A 87 2.22 0.79 -6.46
CA LEU A 87 1.36 1.89 -6.86
C LEU A 87 1.70 2.40 -8.26
N ALA A 88 2.99 2.56 -8.59
CA ALA A 88 3.47 2.92 -9.92
C ALA A 88 2.96 1.91 -10.97
N LYS A 89 3.12 0.60 -10.71
CA LYS A 89 2.61 -0.48 -11.57
C LYS A 89 1.11 -0.35 -11.87
N HIS A 90 0.28 -0.06 -10.86
CA HIS A 90 -1.17 -0.03 -11.02
C HIS A 90 -1.72 1.30 -11.53
N THR A 91 -1.00 2.41 -11.29
CA THR A 91 -1.42 3.75 -11.73
C THR A 91 -0.85 4.14 -13.09
N GLY A 92 0.27 3.53 -13.50
CA GLY A 92 0.99 3.89 -14.72
C GLY A 92 1.89 5.13 -14.58
N ASN A 93 2.05 5.65 -13.37
CA ASN A 93 3.01 6.72 -13.07
C ASN A 93 4.43 6.15 -12.85
N SER A 94 5.45 7.00 -12.93
CA SER A 94 6.81 6.62 -12.55
C SER A 94 6.97 6.55 -11.02
N GLU A 95 7.97 5.79 -10.55
CA GLU A 95 8.29 5.69 -9.11
C GLU A 95 8.87 6.99 -8.53
N GLU A 96 9.39 7.88 -9.38
CA GLU A 96 10.04 9.14 -8.98
C GLU A 96 9.06 10.31 -8.74
N THR A 97 7.76 10.11 -9.01
CA THR A 97 6.73 11.15 -8.87
C THR A 97 6.13 11.15 -7.46
#